data_AF-A0A940B9A1-F1
#
_entry.id   AF-A0A940B9A1-F1
#
_cell.length_a   1.000
_cell.length_b   1.000
_cell.length_c   1.000
_cell.angle_alpha   90.00
_cell.angle_beta   90.00
_cell.angle_gamma   90.00
#
_symmetry.space_group_name_H-M   'P 1'
#
loop_
_entity.id
_entity.type
_entity.pdbx_description
1 polymer ?
#
loop_
_entity_poly.entity_id
_entity_poly.type
_entity_poly.pdbx_seq_one_letter_code
_entity_poly.pdbx_strand_id
1 'polypeptide(L)'
;AFRVPHESWWPEEEWNEAEKAHCLEVIRSYGGTFDYVLSHTGPSAGIMHTDSYYLNEENLLELKADPNVGFNDQIDSMICYKKWFFGHWHSDWSYENYKTSKYVPLYHTGIVL
;
A
#
# COMPACT_ATOMS: atom_id res chain seq x y z
N ALA A 1 19.52 7.85 -6.72
CA ALA A 1 20.69 7.19 -6.08
C ALA A 1 20.71 5.73 -6.53
N PHE A 2 21.89 5.10 -6.66
CA PHE A 2 21.95 3.67 -6.98
C PHE A 2 21.58 2.86 -5.73
N ARG A 3 20.66 1.89 -5.88
CA ARG A 3 20.35 0.91 -4.83
C ARG A 3 21.47 -0.12 -4.77
N VAL A 4 22.13 -0.21 -3.61
CA VAL A 4 23.23 -1.14 -3.33
C VAL A 4 22.72 -2.15 -2.30
N PRO A 5 22.68 -3.45 -2.63
CA PRO A 5 22.23 -4.49 -1.71
C PRO A 5 22.97 -4.43 -0.37
N HIS A 6 22.20 -4.46 0.72
CA HIS A 6 22.65 -4.41 2.11
C HIS A 6 23.33 -3.10 2.57
N GLU A 7 23.30 -2.05 1.74
CA GLU A 7 23.77 -0.71 2.12
C GLU A 7 22.65 0.34 2.01
N SER A 8 22.02 0.42 0.83
CA SER A 8 20.95 1.39 0.54
C SER A 8 19.65 0.72 0.07
N TRP A 9 19.62 -0.60 0.03
CA TRP A 9 18.46 -1.41 -0.30
C TRP A 9 18.64 -2.84 0.22
N TRP A 10 17.60 -3.42 0.79
CA TRP A 10 17.56 -4.84 1.13
C TRP A 10 16.64 -5.59 0.18
N PRO A 11 17.05 -6.77 -0.33
CA PRO A 11 16.17 -7.63 -1.14
C PRO A 11 14.82 -7.93 -0.47
N GLU A 12 14.82 -8.00 0.87
CA GLU A 12 13.65 -8.25 1.70
C GLU A 12 12.70 -7.05 1.81
N GLU A 13 13.04 -5.88 1.26
CA GLU A 13 12.09 -4.77 1.09
C GLU A 13 11.00 -5.09 0.05
N GLU A 14 11.27 -6.03 -0.85
CA GLU A 14 10.33 -6.48 -1.87
C GLU A 14 9.78 -7.87 -1.54
N TRP A 15 8.50 -8.09 -1.85
CA TRP A 15 7.90 -9.40 -1.71
C TRP A 15 8.56 -10.39 -2.68
N ASN A 16 9.07 -11.51 -2.14
CA ASN A 16 9.48 -12.62 -2.98
C ASN A 16 8.28 -13.45 -3.45
N GLU A 17 8.49 -14.28 -4.48
CA GLU A 17 7.39 -15.06 -5.09
C GLU A 17 6.73 -16.06 -4.12
N ALA A 18 7.47 -16.60 -3.15
CA ALA A 18 6.91 -17.50 -2.15
C ALA A 18 6.00 -16.76 -1.16
N GLU A 19 6.38 -15.54 -0.75
CA GLU A 19 5.56 -14.69 0.11
C GLU A 19 4.29 -14.23 -0.61
N LYS A 20 4.39 -13.84 -1.89
CA LYS A 20 3.23 -13.52 -2.73
C LYS A 20 2.28 -14.71 -2.86
N ALA A 21 2.82 -15.89 -3.18
CA ALA A 21 2.03 -17.11 -3.31
C ALA A 21 1.33 -17.47 -1.99
N HIS A 22 2.03 -17.38 -0.86
CA HIS A 22 1.47 -17.61 0.46
C HIS A 22 0.34 -16.63 0.79
N CYS A 23 0.53 -15.33 0.52
CA CYS A 23 -0.51 -14.31 0.70
C CYS A 23 -1.77 -14.64 -0.11
N LEU A 24 -1.60 -15.00 -1.39
CA LEU A 24 -2.73 -15.36 -2.27
C LEU A 24 -3.43 -16.65 -1.82
N GLU A 25 -2.70 -17.61 -1.25
CA GLU A 25 -3.27 -18.83 -0.67
C GLU A 25 -4.13 -18.51 0.56
N VAL A 26 -3.62 -17.68 1.47
CA VAL A 26 -4.35 -17.21 2.66
C VAL A 26 -5.63 -16.48 2.24
N ILE A 27 -5.55 -15.58 1.26
CA ILE A 27 -6.72 -14.86 0.74
C ILE A 27 -7.80 -15.85 0.27
N ARG A 28 -7.41 -16.89 -0.48
CA ARG A 28 -8.33 -17.93 -0.95
C ARG A 28 -8.91 -18.75 0.21
N SER A 29 -8.11 -19.12 1.20
CA SER A 29 -8.57 -19.95 2.33
C SER A 29 -9.57 -19.23 3.24
N TYR A 30 -9.48 -17.90 3.34
CA TYR A 30 -10.39 -17.07 4.13
C TYR A 30 -11.52 -16.42 3.32
N GLY A 31 -11.68 -16.80 2.03
CA GLY A 31 -12.76 -16.29 1.18
C GLY A 31 -12.64 -14.81 0.82
N GLY A 32 -11.44 -14.23 0.92
CA GLY A 32 -11.14 -12.87 0.47
C GLY A 32 -11.81 -11.74 1.25
N THR A 33 -12.32 -11.99 2.46
CA THR A 33 -12.94 -10.96 3.29
C THR A 33 -12.15 -10.75 4.57
N PHE A 34 -11.74 -9.52 4.80
CA PHE A 34 -10.93 -9.11 5.95
C PHE A 34 -11.54 -7.85 6.59
N ASP A 35 -11.28 -7.61 7.87
CA ASP A 35 -11.68 -6.32 8.47
C ASP A 35 -10.75 -5.21 8.02
N TYR A 36 -9.44 -5.45 8.08
CA TYR A 36 -8.40 -4.46 7.84
C TYR A 36 -7.23 -5.07 7.09
N VAL A 37 -6.54 -4.22 6.33
CA VAL A 37 -5.27 -4.56 5.67
C VAL A 37 -4.19 -3.64 6.22
N LEU A 38 -2.99 -4.18 6.46
CA LEU A 38 -1.82 -3.42 6.90
C LEU A 38 -0.63 -3.78 6.02
N SER A 39 0.06 -2.77 5.50
CA SER A 39 1.24 -2.94 4.66
C SER A 39 2.20 -1.76 4.80
N HIS A 40 3.45 -1.92 4.33
CA HIS A 40 4.42 -0.83 4.35
C HIS A 40 4.05 0.30 3.37
N THR A 41 3.73 -0.03 2.11
CA THR A 41 3.17 0.91 1.11
C THR A 41 1.76 0.49 0.73
N GLY A 42 0.97 1.38 0.13
CA GLY A 42 -0.42 1.13 -0.24
C GLY A 42 -0.61 0.67 -1.69
N PRO A 43 -1.86 0.41 -2.13
CA PRO A 43 -2.22 0.33 -3.55
C PRO A 43 -2.22 1.74 -4.17
N SER A 44 -2.08 1.83 -5.49
CA SER A 44 -1.97 3.09 -6.23
C SER A 44 -3.17 4.00 -5.94
N ALA A 45 -4.38 3.43 -5.86
CA ALA A 45 -5.60 4.18 -5.55
C ALA A 45 -5.54 4.89 -4.19
N GLY A 46 -4.93 4.26 -3.17
CA GLY A 46 -4.74 4.86 -1.86
C GLY A 46 -3.67 5.96 -1.87
N ILE A 47 -2.58 5.72 -2.59
CA ILE A 47 -1.42 6.62 -2.67
C ILE A 47 -1.76 7.91 -3.43
N MET A 48 -2.62 7.83 -4.45
CA MET A 48 -3.10 9.02 -5.17
C MET A 48 -3.81 10.04 -4.25
N HIS A 49 -4.29 9.61 -3.08
CA HIS A 49 -4.90 10.51 -2.09
C HIS A 49 -3.86 11.18 -1.17
N THR A 50 -2.60 10.74 -1.17
CA THR A 50 -1.54 11.31 -0.31
C THR A 50 -0.79 12.44 -0.99
N ASP A 51 -0.68 12.41 -2.32
CA ASP A 51 0.05 13.43 -3.09
C ASP A 51 -0.62 13.66 -4.46
N SER A 52 -0.90 14.93 -4.79
CA SER A 52 -1.50 15.33 -6.06
C SER A 52 -0.57 15.10 -7.26
N TYR A 53 0.74 14.89 -7.01
CA TYR A 53 1.71 14.50 -8.01
C TYR A 53 1.29 13.25 -8.79
N TYR A 54 0.62 12.29 -8.15
CA TYR A 54 0.20 11.02 -8.77
C TYR A 54 -1.16 11.09 -9.50
N LEU A 55 -1.77 12.27 -9.63
CA LEU A 55 -3.06 12.43 -10.31
C LEU A 55 -2.96 12.40 -11.84
N ASN A 56 -1.76 12.58 -12.41
CA ASN A 56 -1.56 12.45 -13.86
C ASN A 56 -1.09 11.04 -14.22
N GLU A 57 -1.37 10.63 -15.46
CA GLU A 57 -1.13 9.27 -15.94
C GLU A 57 0.36 8.89 -15.96
N GLU A 58 1.24 9.83 -16.29
CA GLU A 58 2.69 9.57 -16.38
C GLU A 58 3.28 9.21 -15.02
N ASN A 59 2.97 10.01 -13.99
CA ASN A 59 3.44 9.76 -12.63
C ASN A 59 2.76 8.54 -12.00
N LEU A 60 1.51 8.25 -12.38
CA LEU A 60 0.83 7.03 -11.94
C LEU A 60 1.47 5.77 -12.53
N LEU A 61 2.00 5.84 -13.76
CA LEU A 61 2.76 4.75 -14.36
C LEU A 61 4.09 4.50 -13.63
N GLU A 62 4.79 5.57 -13.24
CA GLU A 62 6.00 5.46 -12.40
C GLU A 62 5.67 4.80 -11.06
N LEU A 63 4.60 5.23 -10.41
CA LEU A 63 4.13 4.64 -9.16
C LEU A 63 3.83 3.15 -9.29
N LYS A 64 3.20 2.73 -10.39
CA LYS A 64 2.86 1.33 -10.67
C LYS A 64 4.04 0.48 -11.11
N ALA A 65 5.18 1.09 -11.42
CA ALA A 65 6.42 0.35 -11.69
C ALA A 65 7.04 -0.22 -10.40
N ASP A 66 6.64 0.29 -9.22
CA ASP A 66 7.01 -0.30 -7.94
C ASP A 66 6.32 -1.69 -7.77
N PRO A 67 7.08 -2.77 -7.58
CA PRO A 67 6.53 -4.13 -7.52
C PRO A 67 5.62 -4.36 -6.31
N ASN A 68 5.85 -3.65 -5.19
CA ASN A 68 5.02 -3.76 -4.00
C ASN A 68 3.68 -3.02 -4.22
N VAL A 69 3.70 -1.85 -4.86
CA VAL A 69 2.47 -1.13 -5.23
C VAL A 69 1.66 -1.95 -6.22
N GLY A 70 2.29 -2.51 -7.25
CA GLY A 70 1.62 -3.36 -8.24
C GLY A 70 1.00 -4.62 -7.62
N PHE A 71 1.69 -5.26 -6.68
CA PHE A 71 1.13 -6.41 -5.96
C PHE A 71 -0.03 -5.99 -5.04
N ASN A 72 0.07 -4.84 -4.36
CA ASN A 72 -1.03 -4.33 -3.55
C ASN A 72 -2.26 -3.96 -4.38
N ASP A 73 -2.09 -3.43 -5.60
CA ASP A 73 -3.20 -3.19 -6.54
C ASP A 73 -3.91 -4.50 -6.90
N GLN A 74 -3.14 -5.58 -7.13
CA GLN A 74 -3.70 -6.90 -7.35
C GLN A 74 -4.52 -7.36 -6.13
N ILE A 75 -3.97 -7.26 -4.92
CA ILE A 75 -4.69 -7.64 -3.70
C ILE A 75 -5.95 -6.79 -3.51
N ASP A 76 -5.88 -5.47 -3.67
CA ASP A 76 -7.03 -4.56 -3.53
C ASP A 76 -8.20 -4.94 -4.45
N SER A 77 -7.90 -5.44 -5.65
CA SER A 77 -8.92 -5.93 -6.60
C SER A 77 -9.54 -7.28 -6.21
N MET A 78 -8.88 -8.05 -5.33
CA MET A 78 -9.25 -9.42 -4.98
C MET A 78 -9.99 -9.55 -3.65
N ILE A 79 -9.90 -8.57 -2.75
CA ILE A 79 -10.40 -8.69 -1.38
C ILE A 79 -11.40 -7.60 -0.98
N CYS A 80 -12.31 -7.95 -0.08
CA CYS A 80 -13.24 -7.04 0.59
C CYS A 80 -12.70 -6.67 1.98
N TYR A 81 -12.68 -5.37 2.30
CA TYR A 81 -12.19 -4.89 3.59
C TYR A 81 -12.74 -3.51 3.96
N LYS A 82 -12.68 -3.15 5.26
CA LYS A 82 -13.18 -1.86 5.79
C LYS A 82 -12.18 -0.74 5.59
N LYS A 83 -10.91 -0.96 5.94
CA LYS A 83 -9.82 0.02 5.76
C LYS A 83 -8.50 -0.66 5.40
N TRP A 84 -7.68 0.02 4.59
CA TRP A 84 -6.30 -0.36 4.31
C TRP A 84 -5.37 0.68 4.90
N PHE A 85 -4.55 0.28 5.86
CA PHE A 85 -3.55 1.11 6.52
C PHE A 85 -2.18 0.91 5.87
N PHE A 86 -1.51 2.00 5.51
CA PHE A 86 -0.20 1.94 4.85
C PHE A 86 0.71 3.09 5.25
N GLY A 87 2.02 2.95 5.10
CA GLY A 87 3.03 3.96 5.44
C GLY A 87 3.74 4.52 4.21
N HIS A 88 5.06 4.71 4.31
CA HIS A 88 5.98 5.14 3.24
C HIS A 88 5.83 6.59 2.74
N TRP A 89 4.61 7.09 2.58
CA TRP A 89 4.30 8.36 1.90
C TRP A 89 4.36 9.61 2.79
N HIS A 90 4.77 9.46 4.05
CA HIS A 90 4.97 10.55 5.02
C HIS A 90 3.83 11.58 5.07
N SER A 91 2.59 11.11 4.99
CA SER A 91 1.39 11.94 4.97
C SER A 91 0.60 11.74 6.25
N ASP A 92 0.42 12.80 7.04
CA ASP A 92 -0.45 12.81 8.22
C ASP A 92 -1.89 13.12 7.80
N TRP A 93 -2.85 12.34 8.28
CA TRP A 93 -4.27 12.50 7.96
C TRP A 93 -5.10 12.87 9.19
N SER A 94 -6.07 13.76 8.96
CA SER A 94 -7.03 14.14 9.99
C SER A 94 -8.09 13.05 10.22
N TYR A 95 -8.79 13.13 11.35
CA TYR A 95 -9.95 12.27 11.63
C TYR A 95 -11.05 12.34 10.56
N GLU A 96 -11.22 13.47 9.88
CA GLU A 96 -12.19 13.61 8.78
C GLU A 96 -11.84 12.74 7.57
N ASN A 97 -10.54 12.69 7.20
CA ASN A 97 -10.05 11.81 6.14
C ASN A 97 -10.20 10.34 6.54
N TYR A 98 -9.92 10.00 7.80
CA TYR A 98 -10.09 8.65 8.33
C TYR A 98 -11.54 8.15 8.21
N LYS A 99 -12.54 8.97 8.55
CA LYS A 99 -13.95 8.57 8.49
C LYS A 99 -14.39 8.21 7.07
N THR A 100 -13.94 8.98 6.08
CA THR A 100 -14.46 8.93 4.71
C THR A 100 -13.67 8.01 3.78
N SER A 101 -12.36 7.90 3.97
CA SER A 101 -11.50 7.17 3.03
C SER A 101 -11.35 5.68 3.37
N LYS A 102 -11.37 4.81 2.36
CA LYS A 102 -11.03 3.38 2.50
C LYS A 102 -9.53 3.17 2.79
N TYR A 103 -8.67 4.03 2.26
CA TYR A 103 -7.21 3.95 2.37
C TYR A 103 -6.73 4.97 3.38
N VAL A 104 -5.88 4.58 4.33
CA VAL A 104 -5.43 5.42 5.44
C VAL A 104 -3.90 5.38 5.53
N PRO A 105 -3.19 6.44 5.09
CA PRO A 105 -1.77 6.56 5.33
C PRO A 105 -1.50 6.80 6.82
N LEU A 106 -0.42 6.23 7.32
CA LEU A 106 0.04 6.31 8.69
C LEU A 106 1.42 6.98 8.72
N TYR A 107 1.50 8.13 9.39
CA TYR A 107 2.76 8.83 9.67
C TYR A 107 2.79 9.34 11.13
N HIS A 108 3.68 10.29 11.44
CA HIS A 108 4.10 10.71 12.78
C HIS A 108 2.99 10.76 13.83
N THR A 109 1.85 11.36 13.52
CA THR A 109 0.79 11.59 14.52
C THR A 109 -0.35 10.57 14.46
N GLY A 110 -0.31 9.63 13.50
CA GLY A 110 -1.45 8.77 13.21
C GLY A 110 -2.67 9.61 12.81
N ILE A 111 -3.85 9.20 13.28
CA ILE A 111 -5.10 9.95 13.05
C ILE A 111 -5.16 11.09 14.06
N VAL A 112 -5.01 12.33 13.59
CA VAL A 112 -5.14 13.53 14.44
C VAL A 112 -6.63 13.77 14.73
N LEU A 113 -7.00 13.67 16.02
CA LEU A 113 -8.36 13.88 16.55
C LEU A 113 -8.70 15.36 16.77
#